data_AF-A0A4U1JPT4-F1
#
_entry.id   AF-A0A4U1JPT4-F1
#
_cell.length_a   1.000
_cell.length_b   1.000
_cell.length_c   1.000
_cell.angle_alpha   90.00
_cell.angle_beta   90.00
_cell.angle_gamma   90.00
#
_symmetry.space_group_name_H-M   'P 1'
#
loop_
_entity.id
_entity.type
_entity.pdbx_description
1 polymer ?
#
loop_
_entity_poly.entity_id
_entity_poly.type
_entity_poly.pdbx_seq_one_letter_code
_entity_poly.pdbx_strand_id
1 'polypeptide(L)'
;MEVSARDIPPSLQAPLAEALALCGLVPVQAEASVLLLAAEDPAQALARIADFAASRPEAGWAGADRIASGQVVWLLPEGQADLLRGALARAALRHAPQLRVNAIHLAPRRPAPAPWQAAWTAAAQHPGPPPLPQALAQALALLLQGPALTGQVVNVAAHR
;
A
#
# COMPACT_ATOMS: atom_id res chain seq x y z
N MET A 1 -8.50 11.97 -6.51
CA MET A 1 -7.21 12.10 -5.80
C MET A 1 -6.11 11.67 -6.75
N GLU A 2 -5.03 12.45 -6.83
CA GLU A 2 -3.95 12.24 -7.79
C GLU A 2 -2.84 11.36 -7.22
N VAL A 3 -2.36 10.43 -8.04
CA VAL A 3 -1.43 9.37 -7.65
C VAL A 3 -0.24 9.34 -8.61
N SER A 4 0.98 9.34 -8.08
CA SER A 4 2.18 9.04 -8.85
C SER A 4 2.65 7.63 -8.52
N ALA A 5 2.95 6.83 -9.54
CA ALA A 5 3.46 5.47 -9.38
C ALA A 5 4.94 5.40 -9.80
N ARG A 6 5.79 4.85 -8.93
CA ARG A 6 7.25 4.75 -9.14
C ARG A 6 7.73 3.32 -8.90
N ASP A 7 8.70 2.89 -9.70
CA ASP A 7 9.39 1.61 -9.52
C ASP A 7 8.40 0.40 -9.47
N ILE A 8 7.28 0.47 -10.22
CA ILE A 8 6.26 -0.59 -10.27
C ILE A 8 6.69 -1.70 -11.24
N PRO A 9 6.81 -2.96 -10.77
CA PRO A 9 7.20 -4.07 -11.64
C PRO A 9 6.12 -4.35 -12.70
N PRO A 10 6.49 -4.82 -13.90
CA PRO A 10 5.54 -5.08 -14.99
C PRO A 10 4.37 -6.00 -14.61
N SER A 11 4.62 -6.98 -13.74
CA SER A 11 3.61 -7.93 -13.25
C SER A 11 2.48 -7.27 -12.44
N LEU A 12 2.70 -6.07 -11.90
CA LEU A 12 1.71 -5.33 -11.10
C LEU A 12 1.08 -4.17 -11.87
N GLN A 13 1.57 -3.81 -13.06
CA GLN A 13 1.07 -2.63 -13.77
C GLN A 13 -0.42 -2.74 -14.13
N ALA A 14 -0.84 -3.84 -14.74
CA ALA A 14 -2.24 -4.05 -15.12
C ALA A 14 -3.17 -4.18 -13.89
N PRO A 15 -2.86 -5.03 -12.88
CA PRO A 15 -3.68 -5.10 -11.67
C PRO A 15 -3.77 -3.78 -10.91
N LEU A 16 -2.67 -3.01 -10.87
CA LEU A 16 -2.64 -1.71 -10.22
C LEU A 16 -3.49 -0.69 -10.97
N ALA A 17 -3.42 -0.64 -12.29
CA ALA A 17 -4.25 0.27 -13.08
C ALA A 17 -5.75 0.02 -12.86
N GLU A 18 -6.17 -1.23 -12.82
CA GLU A 18 -7.55 -1.60 -12.49
C GLU A 18 -7.92 -1.22 -11.04
N ALA A 19 -7.04 -1.49 -10.08
CA ALA A 19 -7.26 -1.10 -8.68
C ALA A 19 -7.41 0.42 -8.52
N LEU A 20 -6.58 1.21 -9.21
CA LEU A 20 -6.68 2.67 -9.22
C LEU A 20 -8.01 3.14 -9.80
N ALA A 21 -8.47 2.52 -10.89
CA ALA A 21 -9.76 2.82 -11.51
C ALA A 21 -10.93 2.51 -10.55
N LEU A 22 -10.88 1.36 -9.85
CA LEU A 22 -11.88 0.98 -8.84
C LEU A 22 -11.94 1.97 -7.67
N CYS A 23 -10.82 2.60 -7.32
CA CYS A 23 -10.77 3.64 -6.29
C CYS A 23 -11.04 5.07 -6.80
N GLY A 24 -11.28 5.27 -8.10
CA GLY A 24 -11.41 6.61 -8.69
C GLY A 24 -10.15 7.46 -8.57
N LEU A 25 -8.97 6.82 -8.55
CA LEU A 25 -7.67 7.48 -8.44
C LEU A 25 -7.12 7.81 -9.82
N VAL A 26 -6.56 9.01 -9.97
CA VAL A 26 -6.07 9.51 -11.26
C VAL A 26 -4.54 9.41 -11.27
N PRO A 27 -3.94 8.58 -12.15
CA PRO A 27 -2.49 8.52 -12.30
C PRO A 27 -1.96 9.82 -12.92
N VAL A 28 -0.96 10.43 -12.29
CA VAL A 28 -0.28 11.64 -12.77
C VAL A 28 1.23 11.49 -12.65
N GLN A 29 1.98 12.25 -13.46
CA GLN A 29 3.44 12.21 -13.45
C GLN A 29 4.07 13.19 -12.44
N ALA A 30 3.37 14.28 -12.11
CA ALA A 30 3.81 15.33 -11.19
C ALA A 30 2.67 15.74 -10.24
N GLU A 31 3.02 16.44 -9.15
CA GLU A 31 2.09 17.07 -8.19
C GLU A 31 1.12 16.15 -7.43
N ALA A 32 1.31 14.83 -7.51
CA ALA A 32 0.47 13.87 -6.82
C ALA A 32 0.39 14.08 -5.30
N SER A 33 -0.81 13.87 -4.76
CA SER A 33 -1.07 13.80 -3.32
C SER A 33 -0.66 12.46 -2.70
N VAL A 34 -0.58 11.40 -3.52
CA VAL A 34 -0.21 10.04 -3.12
C VAL A 34 0.94 9.54 -3.98
N LEU A 35 1.97 9.00 -3.34
CA LEU A 35 3.01 8.21 -3.99
C LEU A 35 2.74 6.72 -3.78
N LEU A 36 2.63 5.98 -4.87
CA LEU A 36 2.74 4.52 -4.88
C LEU A 36 4.14 4.12 -5.32
N LEU A 37 4.79 3.27 -4.55
CA LEU A 37 6.11 2.75 -4.92
C LEU A 37 6.21 1.25 -4.66
N ALA A 38 6.98 0.54 -5.48
CA ALA A 38 7.22 -0.90 -5.32
C ALA A 38 8.72 -1.26 -5.37
N ALA A 39 9.57 -0.32 -4.95
CA ALA A 39 11.01 -0.55 -4.84
C ALA A 39 11.31 -1.70 -3.87
N GLU A 40 12.10 -2.67 -4.32
CA GLU A 40 12.50 -3.84 -3.52
C GLU A 40 13.66 -3.52 -2.56
N ASP A 41 14.54 -2.61 -2.96
CA ASP A 41 15.63 -2.13 -2.11
C ASP A 41 15.11 -1.07 -1.12
N PRO A 42 15.25 -1.30 0.21
CA PRO A 42 14.82 -0.31 1.20
C PRO A 42 15.58 1.01 1.10
N ALA A 43 16.83 1.04 0.67
CA ALA A 43 17.57 2.30 0.51
C ALA A 43 16.97 3.14 -0.62
N GLN A 44 16.70 2.52 -1.77
CA GLN A 44 15.99 3.14 -2.88
C GLN A 44 14.60 3.65 -2.47
N ALA A 45 13.80 2.83 -1.79
CA ALA A 45 12.47 3.23 -1.33
C ALA A 45 12.52 4.45 -0.41
N LEU A 46 13.45 4.46 0.56
CA LEU A 46 13.63 5.60 1.46
C LEU A 46 14.05 6.87 0.72
N ALA A 47 14.89 6.76 -0.30
CA ALA A 47 15.26 7.90 -1.14
C ALA A 47 14.04 8.46 -1.89
N ARG A 48 13.21 7.60 -2.49
CA ARG A 48 11.96 8.03 -3.17
C ARG A 48 10.98 8.72 -2.23
N ILE A 49 10.86 8.22 -1.01
CA ILE A 49 10.01 8.82 0.01
C ILE A 49 10.53 10.20 0.42
N ALA A 50 11.84 10.34 0.59
CA ALA A 50 12.47 11.62 0.91
C ALA A 50 12.31 12.64 -0.22
N ASP A 51 12.51 12.23 -1.48
CA ASP A 51 12.29 13.07 -2.66
C ASP A 51 10.84 13.57 -2.71
N PHE A 52 9.88 12.68 -2.46
CA PHE A 52 8.47 13.05 -2.41
C PHE A 52 8.20 14.04 -1.27
N ALA A 53 8.70 13.78 -0.05
CA ALA A 53 8.57 14.67 1.10
C ALA A 53 9.12 16.08 0.82
N ALA A 54 10.27 16.18 0.14
CA ALA A 54 10.92 17.45 -0.19
C ALA A 54 10.07 18.33 -1.12
N SER A 55 9.23 17.70 -1.97
CA SER A 55 8.31 18.40 -2.87
C SER A 55 6.96 18.78 -2.24
N ARG A 56 6.70 18.37 -0.99
CA ARG A 56 5.44 18.65 -0.31
C ARG A 56 5.59 19.84 0.64
N PRO A 57 4.53 20.65 0.82
CA PRO A 57 4.52 21.62 1.91
C PRO A 57 4.57 20.92 3.27
N GLU A 58 4.83 21.69 4.32
CA GLU A 58 4.72 21.21 5.69
C GLU A 58 3.30 20.69 6.00
N ALA A 59 3.16 19.96 7.11
CA ALA A 59 1.85 19.51 7.58
C ALA A 59 0.92 20.72 7.79
N GLY A 60 -0.29 20.62 7.25
CA GLY A 60 -1.33 21.63 7.46
C GLY A 60 -1.97 21.51 8.84
N TRP A 61 -2.82 22.47 9.17
CA TRP A 61 -3.64 22.47 10.37
C TRP A 61 -5.12 22.39 10.01
N ALA A 62 -5.89 21.56 10.73
CA ALA A 62 -7.34 21.59 10.73
C ALA A 62 -7.85 21.59 12.17
N GLY A 63 -8.27 22.76 12.65
CA GLY A 63 -8.52 22.96 14.07
C GLY A 63 -7.25 22.74 14.88
N ALA A 64 -7.29 21.83 15.85
CA ALA A 64 -6.14 21.48 16.70
C ALA A 64 -5.25 20.38 16.09
N ASP A 65 -5.71 19.71 15.03
CA ASP A 65 -5.03 18.54 14.47
C ASP A 65 -4.10 18.92 13.31
N ARG A 66 -2.96 18.24 13.23
CA ARG A 66 -2.07 18.33 12.06
C ARG A 66 -2.51 17.35 10.98
N ILE A 67 -2.67 17.87 9.76
CA ILE A 67 -3.02 17.08 8.58
C ILE A 67 -1.78 16.89 7.71
N ALA A 68 -1.49 15.64 7.38
CA ALA A 68 -0.42 15.31 6.45
C ALA A 68 -0.69 15.93 5.07
N SER A 69 0.33 16.56 4.51
CA SER A 69 0.25 17.14 3.17
C SER A 69 0.31 16.05 2.10
N GLY A 70 0.84 14.86 2.37
CA GLY A 70 0.88 13.77 1.40
C GLY A 70 0.82 12.39 2.02
N GLN A 71 0.66 11.38 1.16
CA GLN A 71 0.65 9.98 1.56
C GLN A 71 1.56 9.14 0.66
N VAL A 72 2.21 8.16 1.26
CA VAL A 72 2.97 7.12 0.59
C VAL A 72 2.32 5.78 0.88
N VAL A 73 2.13 4.96 -0.15
CA VAL A 73 1.83 3.54 -0.02
C VAL A 73 2.88 2.72 -0.74
N TRP A 74 3.63 1.96 0.03
CA TRP A 74 4.66 1.06 -0.47
C TRP A 74 4.07 -0.33 -0.73
N LEU A 75 4.06 -0.76 -1.97
CA LEU A 75 3.70 -2.12 -2.38
C LEU A 75 4.90 -3.03 -2.11
N LEU A 76 4.84 -3.80 -1.03
CA LEU A 76 5.89 -4.74 -0.64
C LEU A 76 5.67 -6.06 -1.41
N PRO A 77 6.67 -6.51 -2.18
CA PRO A 77 6.62 -7.82 -2.83
C PRO A 77 6.48 -8.96 -1.81
N GLU A 78 5.97 -10.08 -2.30
CA GLU A 78 5.85 -11.32 -1.55
C GLU A 78 7.21 -11.74 -0.98
N GLY A 79 7.25 -12.08 0.30
CA GLY A 79 8.47 -12.55 0.98
C GLY A 79 9.42 -11.44 1.45
N GLN A 80 9.11 -10.16 1.20
CA GLN A 80 9.96 -9.03 1.62
C GLN A 80 9.42 -8.27 2.85
N ALA A 81 8.30 -8.70 3.43
CA ALA A 81 7.64 -7.99 4.53
C ALA A 81 8.56 -7.73 5.74
N ASP A 82 9.37 -8.71 6.14
CA ASP A 82 10.22 -8.58 7.32
C ASP A 82 11.45 -7.70 7.06
N LEU A 83 12.01 -7.76 5.84
CA LEU A 83 13.17 -6.96 5.43
C LEU A 83 12.84 -5.46 5.38
N LEU A 84 11.61 -5.13 4.95
CA LEU A 84 11.20 -3.76 4.69
C LEU A 84 10.42 -3.11 5.84
N ARG A 85 9.95 -3.88 6.84
CA ARG A 85 9.19 -3.33 7.99
C ARG A 85 9.99 -2.30 8.80
N GLY A 86 11.27 -2.56 9.03
CA GLY A 86 12.14 -1.62 9.74
C GLY A 86 12.34 -0.31 8.97
N ALA A 87 12.41 -0.37 7.63
CA ALA A 87 12.51 0.81 6.78
C ALA A 87 11.21 1.61 6.79
N LEU A 88 10.06 0.95 6.70
CA LEU A 88 8.74 1.58 6.79
C LEU A 88 8.57 2.36 8.10
N ALA A 89 8.87 1.73 9.24
CA ALA A 89 8.73 2.38 10.55
C ALA A 89 9.62 3.63 10.65
N ARG A 90 10.88 3.55 10.18
CA ARG A 90 11.78 4.71 10.13
C ARG A 90 11.26 5.82 9.22
N ALA A 91 10.74 5.48 8.04
CA ALA A 91 10.17 6.44 7.11
C ALA A 91 8.95 7.15 7.71
N ALA A 92 8.02 6.38 8.29
CA ALA A 92 6.83 6.91 8.93
C ALA A 92 7.16 7.88 10.08
N LEU A 93 8.11 7.50 10.94
CA LEU A 93 8.55 8.37 12.04
C LEU A 93 9.28 9.63 11.55
N ARG A 94 10.17 9.49 10.56
CA ARG A 94 10.97 10.60 10.03
C ARG A 94 10.13 11.66 9.35
N HIS A 95 9.09 11.26 8.61
CA HIS A 95 8.30 12.17 7.79
C HIS A 95 6.97 12.55 8.44
N ALA A 96 6.60 11.98 9.58
CA ALA A 96 5.43 12.44 10.33
C ALA A 96 5.67 13.84 10.93
N PRO A 97 4.65 14.71 10.99
CA PRO A 97 3.28 14.51 10.49
C PRO A 97 3.10 14.94 9.02
N GLN A 98 4.16 15.41 8.34
CA GLN A 98 4.10 15.90 6.96
C GLN A 98 3.56 14.83 5.98
N LEU A 99 4.08 13.62 6.08
CA LEU A 99 3.64 12.46 5.29
C LEU A 99 3.07 11.36 6.17
N ARG A 100 2.06 10.68 5.64
CA ARG A 100 1.66 9.34 6.11
C ARG A 100 2.33 8.30 5.25
N VAL A 101 3.05 7.36 5.84
CA VAL A 101 3.76 6.31 5.10
C VAL A 101 3.23 4.96 5.54
N ASN A 102 2.57 4.24 4.65
CA ASN A 102 2.03 2.90 4.91
C ASN A 102 2.50 1.92 3.83
N ALA A 103 2.23 0.64 4.04
CA ALA A 103 2.57 -0.39 3.08
C ALA A 103 1.41 -1.35 2.85
N ILE A 104 1.38 -1.92 1.65
CA ILE A 104 0.56 -3.06 1.28
C ILE A 104 1.52 -4.21 0.98
N HIS A 105 1.46 -5.26 1.79
CA HIS A 105 2.21 -6.48 1.53
C HIS A 105 1.36 -7.46 0.73
N LEU A 106 1.87 -7.85 -0.43
CA LEU A 106 1.29 -8.88 -1.27
C LEU A 106 1.62 -10.24 -0.66
N ALA A 107 0.77 -10.67 0.27
CA ALA A 107 1.01 -11.88 1.04
C ALA A 107 0.97 -13.13 0.14
N PRO A 108 1.77 -14.16 0.46
CA PRO A 108 1.68 -15.44 -0.22
C PRO A 108 0.25 -15.98 -0.13
N ARG A 109 -0.25 -16.58 -1.22
CA ARG A 109 -1.52 -17.29 -1.18
C ARG A 109 -1.43 -18.38 -0.12
N ARG A 110 -2.45 -18.52 0.74
CA ARG A 110 -2.52 -19.65 1.67
C ARG A 110 -2.34 -20.96 0.88
N PRO A 111 -1.56 -21.93 1.41
CA PRO A 111 -1.40 -23.21 0.76
C PRO A 111 -2.77 -23.86 0.55
N ALA A 112 -2.90 -24.65 -0.52
CA ALA A 112 -4.10 -25.45 -0.73
C ALA A 112 -4.34 -26.33 0.51
N PRO A 113 -5.59 -26.45 0.99
CA PRO A 113 -5.89 -27.33 2.10
C PRO A 113 -5.47 -28.75 1.76
N ALA A 114 -4.95 -29.48 2.75
CA ALA A 114 -4.65 -30.89 2.60
C ALA A 114 -5.94 -31.67 2.26
N PRO A 115 -5.86 -32.84 1.60
CA PRO A 115 -7.05 -33.60 1.20
C PRO A 115 -8.02 -33.88 2.35
N TRP A 116 -7.51 -34.14 3.56
CA TRP A 116 -8.33 -34.36 4.75
C TRP A 116 -9.04 -33.08 5.25
N GLN A 117 -8.46 -31.90 5.03
CA GLN A 117 -9.08 -30.61 5.36
C GLN A 117 -10.17 -30.24 4.36
N ALA A 118 -9.96 -30.56 3.08
CA ALA A 118 -10.97 -30.37 2.04
C ALA A 118 -12.17 -31.32 2.20
N ALA A 119 -11.96 -32.50 2.82
CA ALA A 119 -13.01 -33.45 3.17
C ALA A 119 -13.89 -32.98 4.33
N TRP A 120 -13.46 -31.97 5.10
CA TRP A 120 -14.28 -31.34 6.13
C TRP A 120 -15.11 -30.24 5.48
N THR A 121 -16.42 -30.47 5.37
CA THR A 121 -17.36 -29.42 4.96
C THR A 121 -17.37 -28.34 6.03
N ALA A 122 -16.73 -27.20 5.77
CA ALA A 122 -16.85 -26.05 6.65
C ALA A 122 -18.34 -25.69 6.79
N ALA A 123 -18.81 -25.45 8.03
CA ALA A 123 -20.21 -25.11 8.30
C ALA A 123 -20.68 -23.86 7.52
N ALA A 124 -19.75 -23.01 7.09
CA ALA A 124 -19.95 -21.97 6.10
C ALA A 124 -18.76 -21.96 5.13
N GLN A 125 -19.02 -21.87 3.82
CA GLN A 125 -17.96 -21.59 2.85
C GLN A 125 -17.40 -20.20 3.12
N HIS A 126 -16.12 -20.12 3.51
CA HIS A 126 -15.45 -18.82 3.57
C HIS A 126 -15.24 -18.34 2.13
N PRO A 127 -15.70 -17.14 1.74
CA PRO A 127 -15.41 -16.62 0.42
C PRO A 127 -13.90 -16.66 0.19
N GLY A 128 -13.51 -17.22 -0.96
CA GLY A 128 -12.12 -17.22 -1.38
C GLY A 128 -11.58 -15.78 -1.46
N PRO A 129 -10.25 -15.60 -1.45
CA PRO A 129 -9.69 -14.26 -1.56
C PRO A 129 -10.18 -13.59 -2.86
N PRO A 130 -10.42 -12.27 -2.86
CA PRO A 130 -10.83 -11.57 -4.08
C PRO A 130 -9.71 -11.59 -5.14
N PRO A 131 -10.01 -11.26 -6.40
CA PRO A 131 -8.96 -11.04 -7.39
C PRO A 131 -8.08 -9.85 -6.99
N LEU A 132 -6.81 -9.88 -7.43
CA LEU A 132 -5.77 -8.94 -7.02
C LEU A 132 -6.17 -7.46 -7.17
N PRO A 133 -6.78 -7.01 -8.28
CA PRO A 133 -7.21 -5.63 -8.41
C PRO A 133 -8.19 -5.19 -7.33
N GLN A 134 -9.19 -6.01 -7.00
CA GLN A 134 -10.19 -5.70 -5.97
C GLN A 134 -9.55 -5.70 -4.58
N ALA A 135 -8.66 -6.65 -4.32
CA ALA A 135 -7.94 -6.75 -3.06
C ALA A 135 -7.03 -5.53 -2.83
N LEU A 136 -6.31 -5.10 -3.87
CA LEU A 136 -5.50 -3.88 -3.88
C LEU A 136 -6.37 -2.63 -3.69
N ALA A 137 -7.49 -2.54 -4.39
CA ALA A 137 -8.42 -1.41 -4.28
C ALA A 137 -8.97 -1.26 -2.85
N GLN A 138 -9.35 -2.37 -2.21
CA GLN A 138 -9.81 -2.36 -0.82
C GLN A 138 -8.71 -1.90 0.15
N ALA A 139 -7.48 -2.39 -0.03
CA ALA A 139 -6.35 -1.98 0.81
C ALA A 139 -5.96 -0.51 0.61
N LEU A 140 -5.97 -0.03 -0.64
CA LEU A 140 -5.75 1.38 -0.96
C LEU A 140 -6.84 2.26 -0.36
N ALA A 141 -8.11 1.90 -0.54
CA ALA A 141 -9.23 2.65 0.03
C ALA A 141 -9.11 2.79 1.56
N LEU A 142 -8.79 1.70 2.27
CA LEU A 142 -8.57 1.72 3.72
C LEU A 142 -7.46 2.72 4.11
N LEU A 143 -6.29 2.62 3.46
CA LEU A 143 -5.14 3.46 3.78
C LEU A 143 -5.38 4.93 3.44
N LEU A 144 -6.08 5.22 2.35
CA LEU A 144 -6.37 6.58 1.91
C LEU A 144 -7.43 7.26 2.78
N GLN A 145 -8.43 6.50 3.25
CA GLN A 145 -9.52 7.02 4.09
C GLN A 145 -9.16 7.12 5.58
N GLY A 146 -8.10 6.46 6.05
CA GLY A 146 -7.68 6.50 7.45
C GLY A 146 -6.68 7.62 7.76
N PRO A 147 -7.12 8.81 8.23
CA PRO A 147 -6.22 9.96 8.46
C PRO A 147 -5.17 9.72 9.55
N ALA A 148 -5.43 8.80 10.48
CA ALA A 148 -4.50 8.45 11.56
C ALA A 148 -3.52 7.32 11.19
N LEU A 149 -3.66 6.69 10.02
CA LEU A 149 -2.85 5.53 9.64
C LEU A 149 -1.48 5.99 9.11
N THR A 150 -0.42 5.65 9.84
CA THR A 150 0.97 5.75 9.41
C THR A 150 1.79 4.62 10.02
N GLY A 151 2.83 4.16 9.33
CA GLY A 151 3.67 3.03 9.71
C GLY A 151 3.00 1.66 9.64
N GLN A 152 1.81 1.55 9.05
CA GLN A 152 1.03 0.30 9.03
C GLN A 152 1.32 -0.55 7.78
N VAL A 153 1.21 -1.87 7.94
CA VAL A 153 1.30 -2.84 6.84
C VAL A 153 -0.05 -3.55 6.69
N VAL A 154 -0.68 -3.42 5.53
CA VAL A 154 -1.90 -4.17 5.17
C VAL A 154 -1.49 -5.41 4.40
N ASN A 155 -1.79 -6.59 4.93
CA ASN A 155 -1.51 -7.86 4.24
C ASN A 155 -2.69 -8.20 3.33
N VAL A 156 -2.42 -8.34 2.04
CA VAL A 156 -3.43 -8.66 1.02
C VAL A 156 -3.18 -10.06 0.49
N ALA A 157 -4.15 -10.95 0.70
CA ALA A 157 -4.22 -12.23 0.03
C ALA A 157 -5.20 -12.10 -1.16
N ALA A 158 -4.75 -12.46 -2.35
CA ALA A 158 -5.56 -12.32 -3.57
C ALA A 158 -5.36 -13.48 -4.55
N HIS A 159 -6.34 -13.70 -5.42
CA HIS A 159 -6.17 -14.50 -6.62
C HIS A 159 -5.47 -13.66 -7.71
N ARG A 160 -4.38 -14.20 -8.26
CA ARG A 160 -3.64 -13.60 -9.38
C ARG A 160 -4.24 -14.06 -10.71
#